data_AF-A0A960NVM6-F1
#
_entry.id   AF-A0A960NVM6-F1
#
_cell.length_a   1.000
_cell.length_b   1.000
_cell.length_c   1.000
_cell.angle_alpha   90.00
_cell.angle_beta   90.00
_cell.angle_gamma   90.00
#
_symmetry.space_group_name_H-M   'P 1'
#
loop_
_entity.id
_entity.type
_entity.pdbx_description
1 polymer ?
#
loop_
_entity_poly.entity_id
_entity_poly.type
_entity_poly.pdbx_seq_one_letter_code
_entity_poly.pdbx_strand_id
1 'polypeptide(L)' 'MPTPPAPRREYPVINDPARPVWHFHPPAYWMNDPNGIFHHDGWWHLFYQHNPGGDEWADMHWGHARSRDLL' A
#
# COMPACT_ATOMS: atom_id res chain seq x y z
N MET A 1 -5.55 2.68 -27.39
CA MET A 1 -4.30 3.06 -26.71
C MET A 1 -4.46 2.72 -25.23
N PRO A 2 -3.57 1.94 -24.59
CA PRO A 2 -3.61 1.80 -23.14
C PRO A 2 -3.29 3.17 -22.51
N THR A 3 -4.08 3.57 -21.51
CA THR A 3 -3.83 4.80 -20.74
C THR A 3 -2.47 4.68 -20.05
N PRO A 4 -1.58 5.70 -20.13
CA PRO A 4 -0.35 5.68 -19.35
C PRO A 4 -0.68 5.54 -17.85
N PRO A 5 0.13 4.79 -17.08
CA PRO A 5 -0.09 4.67 -15.65
C PRO A 5 -0.07 6.07 -15.03
N ALA A 6 -0.98 6.31 -14.08
CA ALA A 6 -0.99 7.56 -13.32
C ALA A 6 0.41 7.78 -12.70
N PRO A 7 0.89 9.03 -12.62
CA PRO A 7 2.17 9.33 -12.01
C PRO A 7 2.20 8.77 -10.59
N ARG A 8 3.33 8.14 -10.21
CA ARG A 8 3.51 7.65 -8.84
C ARG A 8 3.44 8.86 -7.90
N ARG A 9 2.53 8.82 -6.95
CA ARG A 9 2.44 9.84 -5.91
C ARG A 9 3.75 9.84 -5.11
N GLU A 10 4.46 10.95 -5.12
CA GLU A 10 5.65 11.15 -4.29
C GLU A 10 5.21 11.44 -2.87
N TYR A 11 5.76 10.68 -1.92
CA TYR A 11 5.51 10.88 -0.50
C TYR A 11 6.77 11.44 0.16
N PRO A 12 6.64 12.32 1.17
CA PRO A 12 7.78 12.83 1.89
C PRO A 12 8.54 11.66 2.54
N VAL A 13 9.86 11.62 2.30
CA VAL A 13 10.74 10.65 2.95
C VAL A 13 10.99 11.13 4.37
N ILE A 14 10.30 10.53 5.34
CA ILE A 14 10.53 10.78 6.77
C ILE A 14 11.51 9.71 7.26
N ASN A 15 12.65 10.15 7.80
CA ASN A 15 13.60 9.28 8.47
C ASN A 15 13.08 8.94 9.87
N ASP A 16 12.08 8.07 9.92
CA ASP A 16 11.47 7.58 11.15
C ASP A 16 12.12 6.25 11.58
N PRO A 17 12.89 6.22 12.69
CA PRO A 17 13.52 5.00 13.18
C PRO A 17 12.54 3.90 13.58
N ALA A 18 11.27 4.24 13.85
CA ALA A 18 10.24 3.27 14.23
C ALA A 18 9.53 2.65 13.01
N ARG A 19 9.77 3.16 11.80
CA ARG A 19 9.12 2.67 10.59
C ARG A 19 9.60 1.24 10.27
N PRO A 20 8.70 0.25 10.12
CA PRO A 20 9.09 -1.12 9.81
C PRO A 20 9.84 -1.21 8.48
N VAL A 21 10.91 -2.02 8.44
CA VAL A 21 11.69 -2.24 7.21
C VAL A 21 11.54 -3.65 6.62
N TRP A 22 10.94 -4.58 7.38
CA TRP A 22 10.77 -5.99 7.01
C TRP A 22 9.31 -6.43 6.86
N HIS A 23 8.36 -5.60 7.28
CA HIS A 23 6.94 -5.91 7.18
C HIS A 23 6.26 -4.91 6.26
N PHE A 24 5.23 -5.35 5.54
CA PHE A 24 4.46 -4.49 4.68
C PHE A 24 3.83 -3.31 5.45
N HIS A 25 3.94 -2.12 4.88
CA HIS A 25 3.28 -0.89 5.33
C HIS A 25 2.99 -0.01 4.09
N PRO A 26 2.02 0.94 4.14
CA PRO A 26 1.75 1.81 3.00
C PRO A 26 2.93 2.75 2.74
N PRO A 27 3.04 3.34 1.54
CA PRO A 27 4.05 4.34 1.24
C PRO A 27 4.07 5.54 2.22
N ALA A 28 2.91 5.92 2.77
CA ALA A 28 2.77 6.97 3.78
C ALA A 28 1.43 6.84 4.53
N TYR A 29 1.22 7.70 5.53
CA TYR A 29 -0.09 7.98 6.12
C TYR A 29 -0.81 6.76 6.73
N TRP A 30 -2.14 6.80 6.78
CA TRP A 30 -2.96 5.85 7.52
C TRP A 30 -3.25 4.57 6.73
N MET A 31 -3.04 3.42 7.38
CA MET A 31 -3.48 2.10 6.92
C MET A 31 -4.23 1.40 8.05
N ASN A 32 -5.18 0.55 7.68
CA ASN A 32 -5.71 -0.46 8.60
C ASN A 32 -5.96 -1.79 7.87
N ASP A 33 -7.17 -2.33 7.99
CA ASP A 33 -7.53 -3.71 7.72
C ASP A 33 -6.95 -4.26 6.41
N PRO A 34 -6.29 -5.43 6.44
CA PRO A 34 -6.00 -6.16 5.21
C PRO A 34 -7.32 -6.66 4.59
N ASN A 35 -7.43 -6.56 3.28
CA ASN A 35 -8.60 -6.96 2.51
C ASN A 35 -8.19 -7.86 1.34
N GLY A 36 -9.06 -8.81 0.98
CA GLY A 36 -8.98 -9.53 -0.29
C GLY A 36 -7.62 -10.16 -0.59
N ILE A 37 -7.04 -10.92 0.35
CA ILE A 37 -5.80 -11.64 0.10
C ILE A 37 -6.09 -12.86 -0.79
N PHE A 38 -5.43 -12.94 -1.95
CA PHE A 38 -5.54 -14.10 -2.84
C PHE A 38 -4.27 -14.31 -3.68
N HIS A 39 -4.12 -15.51 -4.23
CA HIS A 39 -3.04 -15.85 -5.14
C HIS A 39 -3.55 -15.97 -6.58
N HIS A 40 -2.93 -15.26 -7.52
CA HIS A 40 -3.28 -15.29 -8.94
C HIS A 40 -2.06 -15.01 -9.81
N ASP A 41 -1.91 -15.76 -10.91
CA ASP A 41 -0.83 -15.56 -11.90
C ASP A 41 0.60 -15.51 -11.31
N GLY A 42 0.86 -16.34 -10.28
CA GLY A 42 2.16 -16.40 -9.61
C GLY A 42 2.46 -15.25 -8.64
N TRP A 43 1.43 -14.49 -8.26
CA TRP A 43 1.54 -13.41 -7.28
C TRP A 43 0.54 -13.59 -6.15
N TRP A 44 0.97 -13.27 -4.94
CA TRP A 44 0.08 -12.92 -3.85
C TRP A 44 -0.36 -11.47 -3.98
N HIS A 45 -1.66 -11.24 -3.89
CA HIS A 45 -2.27 -9.92 -3.90
C HIS A 45 -2.76 -9.60 -2.49
N LEU A 46 -2.42 -8.41 -1.99
CA LEU A 46 -2.90 -7.85 -0.74
C LEU A 46 -3.58 -6.52 -1.04
N PHE A 47 -4.86 -6.40 -0.72
CA PHE A 47 -5.53 -5.11 -0.61
C PHE A 47 -5.54 -4.67 0.85
N TYR A 48 -5.67 -3.38 1.10
CA TYR A 48 -5.75 -2.84 2.45
C TYR A 48 -6.49 -1.51 2.45
N GLN A 49 -7.14 -1.19 3.56
CA GLN A 49 -7.73 0.12 3.79
C GLN A 49 -6.63 1.17 3.97
N HIS A 50 -6.72 2.27 3.23
CA HIS A 50 -5.71 3.31 3.19
C HIS A 50 -6.32 4.69 3.00
N ASN A 51 -5.89 5.67 3.81
CA ASN A 51 -6.10 7.08 3.52
C ASN A 51 -4.77 7.68 3.02
N PRO A 52 -4.65 7.99 1.72
CA PRO A 52 -3.43 8.54 1.14
C PRO A 52 -3.31 10.06 1.33
N GLY A 53 -4.31 10.71 1.92
CA GLY A 53 -4.37 12.15 2.15
C GLY A 53 -3.98 12.59 3.56
N GLY A 54 -3.95 11.68 4.53
CA GLY A 54 -3.64 12.01 5.92
C GLY A 54 -3.47 10.80 6.83
N ASP A 55 -2.91 11.03 8.00
CA ASP A 55 -2.57 10.04 9.03
C ASP A 55 -3.72 9.74 10.00
N GLU A 56 -4.96 10.04 9.61
CA GLU A 56 -6.17 9.72 10.36
C GLU A 56 -7.10 8.82 9.56
N TRP A 57 -8.02 8.17 10.26
CA TRP A 57 -9.13 7.47 9.65
C TRP A 57 -10.06 8.47 8.94
N ALA A 58 -10.02 8.50 7.61
CA ALA A 58 -10.84 9.33 6.73
C ALA A 58 -10.78 8.76 5.29
N ASP A 59 -11.20 9.54 4.29
CA ASP A 59 -11.10 9.30 2.82
C ASP A 59 -10.52 7.94 2.42
N MET A 60 -11.34 6.90 2.58
CA MET A 60 -10.86 5.53 2.57
C MET A 60 -10.76 4.99 1.15
N HIS A 61 -9.58 4.48 0.81
CA HIS A 61 -9.28 3.86 -0.45
C HIS A 61 -8.79 2.43 -0.23
N TRP A 62 -8.81 1.63 -1.29
CA TRP A 62 -8.08 0.37 -1.32
C TRP A 62 -6.69 0.59 -1.90
N GLY A 63 -5.68 0.44 -1.05
CA GLY A 63 -4.32 0.21 -1.50
C GLY A 63 -4.17 -1.21 -2.03
N HIS A 64 -3.20 -1.41 -2.94
CA HIS A 64 -2.89 -2.72 -3.50
C HIS A 64 -1.37 -2.94 -3.51
N ALA A 65 -0.96 -4.11 -3.04
CA ALA A 65 0.41 -4.59 -3.11
C ALA A 65 0.45 -6.04 -3.60
N ARG A 66 1.60 -6.45 -4.12
CA ARG A 66 1.85 -7.83 -4.54
C ARG A 66 3.23 -8.30 -4.14
N SER A 67 3.33 -9.58 -3.78
CA SER A 67 4.60 -10.26 -3.50
C SER A 67 4.59 -11.65 -4.13
N ARG A 68 5.76 -12.22 -4.42
CA ARG A 68 5.88 -13.60 -4.92
C ARG A 68 5.99 -14.62 -3.79
N ASP A 69 6.43 -14.18 -2.61
CA ASP A 69 6.81 -15.03 -1.48
C ASP A 69 6.26 -14.55 -0.13
N LEU A 70 5.51 -13.43 -0.11
CA LEU A 70 4.96 -12.79 1.10
C LEU A 70 5.99 -12.21 2.06
N LEU A 71 7.24 -12.08 1.61
CA LEU A 71 8.31 -11.37 2.31
C LEU A 71 8.56 -10.00 1.68
#